data_AF-A0AAN4WPJ2-F1
#
_entry.id   AF-A0AAN4WPJ2-F1
#
_cell.length_a   1.000
_cell.length_b   1.000
_cell.length_c   1.000
_cell.angle_alpha   90.00
_cell.angle_beta   90.00
_cell.angle_gamma   90.00
#
_symmetry.space_group_name_H-M   'P 1'
#
loop_
_entity.id
_entity.type
_entity.pdbx_description
1 polymer ?
#
loop_
_entity_poly.entity_id
_entity_poly.type
_entity_poly.pdbx_seq_one_letter_code
_entity_poly.pdbx_strand_id
1 'polypeptide(L)'
;MNNCVKKGVLLVVAVFAFMSGWGQANVLEQQKKEFEQGKRDIDFLASYIANLKESKDRQALSRALDCYIVLLPAEQRYTEQCVQDFINYIDYQESQVCLDYIKNWDKLNLREEQVKQMSPKMEVMILWPVFHWMTSPAEKKPTQPDCEEVVLLLDKGNVSAVSPTCKTLLEMWQLYKRKDIDKMVKLFVGMLQSGWTVSGIVDTGVIGYLANYLLEETNVSQAREIQSVLENLLKDDSLEKSKVGLLKGWNDDFTGKVLLGEE
;
A
#
# COMPACT_ATOMS: atom_id res chain seq x y z
N MET A 1 -1.80 -35.78 -45.18
CA MET A 1 -1.18 -34.81 -44.24
C MET A 1 -2.08 -34.41 -43.05
N ASN A 2 -3.09 -35.21 -42.65
CA ASN A 2 -4.01 -34.83 -41.55
C ASN A 2 -3.93 -35.71 -40.28
N ASN A 3 -3.04 -36.70 -40.25
CA ASN A 3 -2.89 -37.64 -39.11
C ASN A 3 -1.69 -37.36 -38.19
N CYS A 4 -0.70 -36.57 -38.64
CA CYS A 4 0.45 -36.21 -37.79
C CYS A 4 0.12 -35.08 -36.81
N VAL A 5 -0.69 -34.10 -37.24
CA VAL A 5 -1.07 -32.96 -36.40
C VAL A 5 -2.02 -33.39 -35.26
N LYS A 6 -2.99 -34.28 -35.56
CA LYS A 6 -3.90 -34.83 -34.54
C LYS A 6 -3.17 -35.70 -33.51
N LYS A 7 -2.16 -36.48 -33.90
CA LYS A 7 -1.35 -37.27 -32.96
C LYS A 7 -0.43 -36.40 -32.10
N GLY A 8 0.13 -35.31 -32.64
CA GLY A 8 0.94 -34.36 -31.87
C GLY A 8 0.13 -33.61 -30.81
N VAL A 9 -1.08 -33.15 -31.15
CA VAL A 9 -1.96 -32.44 -30.20
C VAL A 9 -2.49 -33.39 -29.11
N LEU A 10 -2.81 -34.64 -29.45
CA LEU A 10 -3.19 -35.67 -28.46
C LEU A 10 -2.02 -36.06 -27.53
N LEU A 11 -0.76 -36.02 -28.00
CA LEU A 11 0.40 -36.32 -27.17
C LEU A 11 0.69 -35.19 -26.17
N VAL A 12 0.53 -33.92 -26.58
CA VAL A 12 0.70 -32.77 -25.67
C VAL A 12 -0.41 -32.75 -24.62
N VAL A 13 -1.66 -32.98 -25.00
CA VAL A 13 -2.78 -33.06 -24.04
C VAL A 13 -2.64 -34.28 -23.10
N ALA A 14 -2.08 -35.41 -23.59
CA ALA A 14 -1.82 -36.58 -22.75
C ALA A 14 -0.66 -36.38 -21.76
N VAL A 15 0.38 -35.60 -22.09
CA VAL A 15 1.46 -35.25 -21.14
C VAL A 15 0.93 -34.32 -20.03
N PHE A 16 0.05 -33.37 -20.36
CA PHE A 16 -0.61 -32.52 -19.36
C PHE A 16 -1.62 -33.30 -18.49
N ALA A 17 -2.26 -34.34 -19.02
CA ALA A 17 -3.23 -35.15 -18.27
C ALA A 17 -2.60 -36.25 -17.39
N PHE A 18 -1.38 -36.73 -17.67
CA PHE A 18 -0.73 -37.82 -16.91
C PHE A 18 0.19 -37.34 -15.77
N MET A 19 0.45 -36.03 -15.64
CA MET A 19 1.13 -35.42 -14.48
C MET A 19 0.15 -34.94 -13.40
N SER A 20 -1.07 -35.47 -13.41
CA SER A 20 -2.18 -35.07 -12.56
C SER A 20 -1.85 -35.25 -11.06
N GLY A 21 -1.56 -34.13 -10.39
CA GLY A 21 -1.51 -34.00 -8.93
C GLY A 21 -0.10 -34.04 -8.32
N TRP A 22 0.64 -35.13 -8.52
CA TRP A 22 1.92 -35.36 -7.81
C TRP A 22 3.14 -34.76 -8.53
N GLY A 23 3.16 -34.77 -9.87
CA GLY A 23 4.25 -34.18 -10.66
C GLY A 23 4.27 -32.65 -10.57
N GLN A 24 3.08 -32.03 -10.60
CA GLN A 24 2.94 -30.58 -10.51
C GLN A 24 3.34 -30.03 -9.13
N ALA A 25 3.02 -30.74 -8.04
CA ALA A 25 3.46 -30.38 -6.70
C ALA A 25 5.00 -30.41 -6.58
N ASN A 26 5.64 -31.46 -7.10
CA ASN A 26 7.10 -31.57 -7.09
C ASN A 26 7.79 -30.48 -7.94
N VAL A 27 7.21 -30.13 -9.10
CA VAL A 27 7.71 -29.02 -9.93
C VAL A 27 7.60 -27.68 -9.20
N LEU A 28 6.46 -27.42 -8.55
CA LEU A 28 6.26 -26.17 -7.81
C LEU A 28 7.18 -26.06 -6.59
N GLU A 29 7.41 -27.15 -5.85
CA GLU A 29 8.37 -27.17 -4.75
C GLU A 29 9.80 -26.90 -5.22
N GLN A 30 10.20 -27.47 -6.35
CA GLN A 30 11.52 -27.23 -6.94
C GLN A 30 11.66 -25.77 -7.38
N GLN A 31 10.67 -25.22 -8.08
CA GLN A 31 10.67 -23.81 -8.48
C GLN A 31 10.66 -22.87 -7.27
N LYS A 32 9.95 -23.22 -6.20
CA LYS A 32 9.97 -22.46 -4.94
C LYS A 32 11.40 -22.41 -4.35
N LYS A 33 12.10 -23.54 -4.29
CA LYS A 33 13.50 -23.59 -3.82
C LYS A 33 14.42 -22.74 -4.70
N GLU A 34 14.29 -22.84 -6.03
CA GLU A 34 15.09 -22.03 -6.96
C GLU A 34 14.80 -20.53 -6.80
N PHE A 35 13.54 -20.16 -6.57
CA PHE A 35 13.15 -18.79 -6.27
C PHE A 35 13.72 -18.34 -4.91
N GLU A 36 13.67 -19.16 -3.87
CA GLU A 36 14.29 -18.85 -2.57
C GLU A 36 15.82 -18.73 -2.66
N GLN A 37 16.46 -19.44 -3.59
CA GLN A 37 17.89 -19.35 -3.92
C GLN A 37 18.26 -18.14 -4.79
N GLY A 38 17.30 -17.31 -5.19
CA GLY A 38 17.55 -16.07 -5.93
C GLY A 38 17.45 -16.16 -7.44
N LYS A 39 16.93 -17.26 -8.01
CA LYS A 39 16.67 -17.36 -9.45
C LYS A 39 15.54 -16.42 -9.86
N ARG A 40 15.82 -15.48 -10.77
CA ARG A 40 14.88 -14.40 -11.17
C ARG A 40 14.86 -14.15 -12.69
N ASP A 41 15.42 -15.03 -13.52
CA ASP A 41 15.34 -14.84 -14.96
C ASP A 41 13.89 -14.84 -15.47
N ILE A 42 13.63 -14.09 -16.54
CA ILE A 42 12.27 -13.83 -17.05
C ILE A 42 11.56 -15.13 -17.41
N ASP A 43 12.26 -16.06 -18.08
CA ASP A 43 11.69 -17.34 -18.50
C ASP A 43 11.29 -18.22 -17.31
N PHE A 44 12.17 -18.30 -16.30
CA PHE A 44 11.86 -18.98 -15.04
C PHE A 44 10.66 -18.37 -14.34
N LEU A 45 10.64 -17.04 -14.16
CA LEU A 45 9.56 -16.36 -13.47
C LEU A 45 8.23 -16.52 -14.21
N ALA A 46 8.21 -16.43 -15.54
CA ALA A 46 7.01 -16.66 -16.34
C ALA A 46 6.45 -18.09 -16.13
N SER A 47 7.32 -19.10 -16.17
CA SER A 47 6.93 -20.49 -15.91
C SER A 47 6.42 -20.69 -14.47
N TYR A 48 7.12 -20.11 -13.48
CA TYR A 48 6.75 -20.24 -12.08
C TYR A 48 5.41 -19.56 -11.78
N ILE A 49 5.17 -18.36 -12.32
CA ILE A 49 3.91 -17.63 -12.20
C ILE A 49 2.73 -18.43 -12.78
N ALA A 50 2.91 -19.06 -13.95
CA ALA A 50 1.87 -19.89 -14.54
C ALA A 50 1.46 -21.04 -13.61
N ASN A 51 2.44 -21.76 -13.05
CA ASN A 51 2.19 -22.83 -12.09
C ASN A 51 1.57 -22.33 -10.77
N LEU A 52 1.96 -21.15 -10.30
CA LEU A 52 1.40 -20.52 -9.10
C LEU A 52 -0.06 -20.08 -9.27
N LYS A 53 -0.44 -19.62 -10.47
CA LYS A 53 -1.85 -19.28 -10.78
C LYS A 53 -2.75 -20.51 -10.69
N GLU A 54 -2.24 -21.69 -11.04
CA GLU A 54 -2.96 -22.97 -10.93
C GLU A 54 -3.04 -23.49 -9.49
N SER A 55 -1.94 -23.38 -8.73
CA SER A 55 -1.87 -23.87 -7.33
C SER A 55 -2.62 -22.98 -6.33
N LYS A 56 -2.99 -21.76 -6.73
CA LYS A 56 -3.67 -20.74 -5.90
C LYS A 56 -2.84 -20.29 -4.68
N ASP A 57 -1.53 -20.50 -4.67
CA ASP A 57 -0.63 -19.92 -3.67
C ASP A 57 -0.45 -18.42 -3.94
N ARG A 58 -1.36 -17.61 -3.38
CA ARG A 58 -1.39 -16.16 -3.61
C ARG A 58 -0.16 -15.44 -3.08
N GLN A 59 0.42 -15.88 -1.98
CA GLN A 59 1.57 -15.18 -1.39
C GLN A 59 2.81 -15.37 -2.25
N ALA A 60 3.07 -16.59 -2.71
CA ALA A 60 4.17 -16.84 -3.64
C ALA A 60 3.92 -16.18 -5.00
N LEU A 61 2.67 -16.20 -5.51
CA LEU A 61 2.29 -15.53 -6.75
C LEU A 61 2.54 -14.02 -6.70
N SER A 62 2.13 -13.36 -5.61
CA SER A 62 2.35 -11.93 -5.37
C SER A 62 3.83 -11.56 -5.48
N ARG A 63 4.71 -12.31 -4.79
CA ARG A 63 6.17 -12.07 -4.79
C ARG A 63 6.81 -12.34 -6.15
N ALA A 64 6.38 -13.40 -6.84
CA ALA A 64 6.90 -13.75 -8.15
C ALA A 64 6.51 -12.70 -9.21
N LEU A 65 5.26 -12.22 -9.18
CA LEU A 65 4.78 -11.16 -10.06
C LEU A 65 5.50 -9.83 -9.81
N ASP A 66 5.71 -9.46 -8.55
CA ASP A 66 6.46 -8.25 -8.19
C ASP A 66 7.87 -8.27 -8.80
N CYS A 67 8.58 -9.40 -8.67
CA CYS A 67 9.90 -9.59 -9.29
C CYS A 67 9.84 -9.59 -10.82
N TYR A 68 8.82 -10.22 -11.40
CA TYR A 68 8.72 -10.37 -12.86
C TYR A 68 8.45 -9.04 -13.55
N ILE A 69 7.48 -8.27 -13.07
CA ILE A 69 7.05 -7.01 -13.71
C ILE A 69 8.19 -6.00 -13.73
N VAL A 70 8.99 -5.87 -12.66
CA VAL A 70 10.11 -4.93 -12.63
C VAL A 70 11.27 -5.32 -13.56
N LEU A 71 11.38 -6.60 -13.93
CA LEU A 71 12.38 -7.08 -14.89
C LEU A 71 11.94 -6.94 -16.34
N LEU A 72 10.65 -6.72 -16.59
CA LEU A 72 10.16 -6.51 -17.95
C LEU A 72 10.72 -5.21 -18.54
N PRO A 73 10.97 -5.19 -19.87
CA PRO A 73 11.21 -3.95 -20.61
C PRO A 73 10.06 -2.95 -20.39
N ALA A 74 10.37 -1.66 -20.51
CA ALA A 74 9.41 -0.58 -20.26
C ALA A 74 8.14 -0.70 -21.12
N GLU A 75 8.27 -1.19 -22.35
CA GLU A 75 7.17 -1.37 -23.31
C GLU A 75 6.16 -2.44 -22.85
N GLN A 76 6.59 -3.37 -22.00
CA GLN A 76 5.76 -4.46 -21.49
C GLN A 76 5.27 -4.20 -20.06
N ARG A 77 6.07 -3.50 -19.25
CA ARG A 77 5.82 -3.26 -17.82
C ARG A 77 4.53 -2.48 -17.55
N TYR A 78 4.18 -1.53 -18.41
CA TYR A 78 3.02 -0.64 -18.22
C TYR A 78 1.78 -1.07 -19.03
N THR A 79 1.77 -2.32 -19.50
CA THR A 79 0.63 -2.88 -20.25
C THR A 79 -0.58 -3.13 -19.36
N GLU A 80 -1.78 -3.16 -19.95
CA GLU A 80 -3.03 -3.46 -19.24
C GLU A 80 -2.94 -4.79 -18.46
N GLN A 81 -2.26 -5.79 -19.00
CA GLN A 81 -2.06 -7.08 -18.34
C GLN A 81 -1.23 -6.95 -17.05
N CYS A 82 -0.12 -6.19 -17.07
CA CYS A 82 0.71 -5.99 -15.87
C CYS A 82 -0.01 -5.16 -14.80
N VAL A 83 -0.80 -4.17 -15.22
CA VAL A 83 -1.68 -3.41 -14.32
C VAL A 83 -2.71 -4.34 -13.68
N GLN A 84 -3.35 -5.22 -14.47
CA GLN A 84 -4.35 -6.14 -13.96
C GLN A 84 -3.74 -7.20 -13.03
N ASP A 85 -2.55 -7.70 -13.33
CA ASP A 85 -1.83 -8.61 -12.44
C ASP A 85 -1.45 -7.92 -11.11
N PHE A 86 -1.04 -6.65 -11.14
CA PHE A 86 -0.83 -5.85 -9.93
C PHE A 86 -2.11 -5.73 -9.09
N ILE A 87 -3.23 -5.34 -9.71
CA ILE A 87 -4.52 -5.20 -9.05
C ILE A 87 -4.95 -6.54 -8.41
N ASN A 88 -4.84 -7.63 -9.15
CA ASN A 88 -5.44 -8.91 -8.76
C ASN A 88 -4.60 -9.72 -7.77
N TYR A 89 -3.27 -9.59 -7.80
CA TYR A 89 -2.39 -10.57 -7.16
C TYR A 89 -1.27 -9.97 -6.31
N ILE A 90 -0.81 -8.74 -6.59
CA ILE A 90 0.31 -8.17 -5.84
C ILE A 90 -0.23 -7.54 -4.56
N ASP A 91 -0.22 -8.29 -3.46
CA ASP A 91 -0.57 -7.81 -2.10
C ASP A 91 0.69 -7.63 -1.22
N TYR A 92 1.87 -7.63 -1.84
CA TYR A 92 3.15 -7.57 -1.14
C TYR A 92 3.44 -6.15 -0.64
N GLN A 93 3.66 -6.02 0.67
CA GLN A 93 3.78 -4.74 1.38
C GLN A 93 5.03 -3.92 1.03
N GLU A 94 6.04 -4.54 0.43
CA GLU A 94 7.27 -3.87 -0.03
C GLU A 94 7.39 -3.98 -1.56
N SER A 95 6.26 -3.91 -2.27
CA SER A 95 6.19 -4.07 -3.72
C SER A 95 7.07 -3.05 -4.45
N GLN A 96 8.03 -3.56 -5.21
CA GLN A 96 8.84 -2.73 -6.09
C GLN A 96 8.02 -2.20 -7.27
N VAL A 97 7.01 -2.96 -7.72
CA VAL A 97 6.08 -2.53 -8.76
C VAL A 97 5.29 -1.30 -8.32
N CYS A 98 4.83 -1.24 -7.07
CA CYS A 98 4.13 -0.06 -6.54
C CYS A 98 4.97 1.21 -6.67
N LEU A 99 6.24 1.14 -6.24
CA LEU A 99 7.17 2.28 -6.38
C LEU A 99 7.49 2.61 -7.84
N ASP A 100 7.67 1.61 -8.72
CA ASP A 100 7.90 1.83 -10.15
C ASP A 100 6.68 2.52 -10.82
N TYR A 101 5.47 2.13 -10.45
CA TYR A 101 4.23 2.74 -10.94
C TYR A 101 4.05 4.17 -10.45
N ILE A 102 4.40 4.48 -9.20
CA ILE A 102 4.41 5.87 -8.69
C ILE A 102 5.40 6.71 -9.51
N LYS A 103 6.61 6.18 -9.78
CA LYS A 103 7.67 6.87 -10.53
C LYS A 103 7.32 7.11 -12.00
N ASN A 104 6.53 6.23 -12.59
CA ASN A 104 6.22 6.21 -14.02
C ASN A 104 4.70 6.30 -14.26
N TRP A 105 3.99 7.03 -13.41
CA TRP A 105 2.52 7.09 -13.44
C TRP A 105 1.99 7.56 -14.79
N ASP A 106 2.71 8.48 -15.44
CA ASP A 106 2.42 9.04 -16.76
C ASP A 106 2.47 8.00 -17.89
N LYS A 107 3.16 6.87 -17.69
CA LYS A 107 3.24 5.76 -18.66
C LYS A 107 2.09 4.78 -18.54
N LEU A 108 1.31 4.84 -17.46
CA LEU A 108 0.17 3.96 -17.24
C LEU A 108 -1.08 4.53 -17.94
N ASN A 109 -1.65 3.75 -18.86
CA ASN A 109 -2.94 4.10 -19.47
C ASN A 109 -4.08 3.44 -18.69
N LEU A 110 -4.53 4.10 -17.63
CA LEU A 110 -5.51 3.55 -16.68
C LEU A 110 -6.93 4.07 -16.96
N ARG A 111 -7.90 3.16 -16.90
CA ARG A 111 -9.32 3.54 -16.76
C ARG A 111 -9.58 3.99 -15.33
N GLU A 112 -10.59 4.85 -15.14
CA GLU A 112 -11.00 5.32 -13.81
C GLU A 112 -11.27 4.16 -12.83
N GLU A 113 -11.89 3.09 -13.30
CA GLU A 113 -12.14 1.90 -12.48
C GLU A 113 -10.86 1.20 -12.02
N GLN A 114 -9.82 1.16 -12.86
CA GLN A 114 -8.52 0.60 -12.48
C GLN A 114 -7.84 1.47 -11.43
N VAL A 115 -7.93 2.80 -11.55
CA VAL A 115 -7.41 3.73 -10.53
C VAL A 115 -8.10 3.47 -9.18
N LYS A 116 -9.43 3.31 -9.16
CA LYS A 116 -10.19 3.00 -7.94
C LYS A 116 -9.77 1.67 -7.30
N GLN A 117 -9.51 0.65 -8.10
CA GLN A 117 -9.08 -0.66 -7.62
C GLN A 117 -7.63 -0.66 -7.12
N MET A 118 -6.74 0.11 -7.76
CA MET A 118 -5.34 0.23 -7.35
C MET A 118 -5.17 1.03 -6.06
N SER A 119 -6.00 2.05 -5.86
CA SER A 119 -5.84 3.05 -4.80
C SER A 119 -5.65 2.46 -3.39
N PRO A 120 -6.59 1.67 -2.83
CA PRO A 120 -6.45 1.16 -1.46
C PRO A 120 -5.21 0.27 -1.28
N LYS A 121 -4.83 -0.47 -2.32
CA LYS A 121 -3.65 -1.34 -2.31
C LYS A 121 -2.36 -0.53 -2.31
N MET A 122 -2.27 0.48 -3.17
CA MET A 122 -1.10 1.36 -3.23
C MET A 122 -0.91 2.10 -1.91
N GLU A 123 -1.99 2.66 -1.34
CA GLU A 123 -1.92 3.39 -0.07
C GLU A 123 -1.45 2.50 1.08
N VAL A 124 -1.97 1.27 1.18
CA VAL A 124 -1.50 0.28 2.15
C VAL A 124 -0.02 -0.01 1.97
N MET A 125 0.46 -0.25 0.74
CA MET A 125 1.87 -0.52 0.48
C MET A 125 2.78 0.66 0.83
N ILE A 126 2.34 1.88 0.53
CA ILE A 126 3.10 3.11 0.78
C ILE A 126 3.20 3.41 2.29
N LEU A 127 2.11 3.21 3.03
CA LEU A 127 2.04 3.48 4.47
C LEU A 127 2.53 2.31 5.33
N TRP A 128 2.63 1.10 4.76
CA TRP A 128 3.03 -0.08 5.50
C TRP A 128 4.35 0.06 6.26
N PRO A 129 5.44 0.62 5.70
CA PRO A 129 6.68 0.79 6.46
C PRO A 129 6.49 1.60 7.74
N VAL A 130 5.68 2.67 7.70
CA VAL A 130 5.34 3.51 8.85
C VAL A 130 4.53 2.71 9.86
N PHE A 131 3.48 2.04 9.40
CA PHE A 131 2.62 1.21 10.25
C PHE A 131 3.37 0.03 10.89
N HIS A 132 4.26 -0.62 10.16
CA HIS A 132 5.09 -1.70 10.68
C HIS A 132 6.05 -1.18 11.74
N TRP A 133 6.66 -0.01 11.53
CA TRP A 133 7.52 0.60 12.53
C TRP A 133 6.78 0.97 13.82
N MET A 134 5.58 1.54 13.72
CA MET A 134 4.83 2.02 14.89
C MET A 134 4.26 0.85 15.72
N THR A 135 3.94 -0.28 15.08
CA THR A 135 3.34 -1.47 15.73
C THR A 135 4.36 -2.50 16.17
N SER A 136 5.61 -2.40 15.71
CA SER A 136 6.66 -3.33 16.10
C SER A 136 7.08 -3.13 17.55
N PRO A 137 7.30 -4.22 18.31
CA PRO A 137 7.84 -4.15 19.67
C PRO A 137 9.18 -3.43 19.71
N ALA A 138 9.49 -2.72 20.81
CA ALA A 138 10.72 -1.94 20.95
C ALA A 138 12.00 -2.75 20.69
N GLU A 139 12.03 -4.02 21.12
CA GLU A 139 13.16 -4.94 20.94
C GLU A 139 13.40 -5.36 19.48
N LYS A 140 12.38 -5.24 18.63
CA LYS A 140 12.40 -5.65 17.22
C LYS A 140 12.04 -4.49 16.30
N LYS A 141 12.19 -3.25 16.78
CA LYS A 141 11.74 -2.08 16.05
C LYS A 141 12.58 -1.96 14.77
N PRO A 142 11.94 -1.95 13.58
CA PRO A 142 12.69 -1.80 12.34
C PRO A 142 13.34 -0.42 12.30
N THR A 143 14.22 -0.23 11.32
CA THR A 143 14.77 1.11 11.04
C THR A 143 13.61 2.06 10.75
N GLN A 144 13.68 3.28 11.29
CA GLN A 144 12.64 4.27 11.09
C GLN A 144 12.53 4.61 9.60
N PRO A 145 11.35 4.38 8.96
CA PRO A 145 11.20 4.54 7.53
C PRO A 145 11.48 5.96 7.08
N ASP A 146 12.12 6.07 5.92
CA ASP A 146 12.26 7.33 5.19
C ASP A 146 11.29 7.35 4.02
N CYS A 147 10.47 8.39 3.98
CA CYS A 147 9.40 8.59 3.00
C CYS A 147 9.68 9.81 2.13
N GLU A 148 10.83 10.48 2.28
CA GLU A 148 11.15 11.70 1.54
C GLU A 148 11.10 11.46 0.02
N GLU A 149 11.64 10.34 -0.47
CA GLU A 149 11.56 9.99 -1.89
C GLU A 149 10.10 9.83 -2.35
N VAL A 150 9.27 9.11 -1.59
CA VAL A 150 7.87 8.86 -1.97
C VAL A 150 7.06 10.16 -1.96
N VAL A 151 7.23 11.01 -0.94
CA VAL A 151 6.59 12.33 -0.88
C VAL A 151 6.95 13.17 -2.11
N LEU A 152 8.24 13.25 -2.45
CA LEU A 152 8.72 13.99 -3.62
C LEU A 152 8.16 13.45 -4.95
N LEU A 153 7.96 12.13 -5.05
CA LEU A 153 7.34 11.53 -6.23
C LEU A 153 5.85 11.86 -6.31
N LEU A 154 5.13 11.81 -5.20
CA LEU A 154 3.71 12.17 -5.15
C LEU A 154 3.46 13.66 -5.43
N ASP A 155 4.39 14.54 -5.05
CA ASP A 155 4.36 15.96 -5.42
C ASP A 155 4.43 16.19 -6.93
N LYS A 156 5.22 15.37 -7.64
CA LYS A 156 5.52 15.56 -9.06
C LYS A 156 4.58 14.77 -9.98
N GLY A 157 4.13 13.59 -9.54
CA GLY A 157 3.57 12.56 -10.41
C GLY A 157 2.07 12.64 -10.67
N ASN A 158 1.33 13.56 -10.02
CA ASN A 158 -0.14 13.61 -10.04
C ASN A 158 -0.78 12.19 -9.98
N VAL A 159 -0.31 11.40 -9.02
CA VAL A 159 -0.65 9.98 -8.89
C VAL A 159 -2.08 9.83 -8.39
N SER A 160 -3.04 9.73 -9.30
CA SER A 160 -4.47 9.77 -8.98
C SER A 160 -4.96 8.60 -8.12
N ALA A 161 -4.18 7.51 -8.01
CA ALA A 161 -4.50 6.39 -7.12
C ALA A 161 -4.08 6.63 -5.67
N VAL A 162 -3.33 7.69 -5.35
CA VAL A 162 -2.90 8.00 -3.98
C VAL A 162 -3.63 9.24 -3.51
N SER A 163 -4.40 9.11 -2.43
CA SER A 163 -5.18 10.21 -1.89
C SER A 163 -4.30 11.31 -1.29
N PRO A 164 -4.80 12.55 -1.24
CA PRO A 164 -4.16 13.63 -0.50
C PRO A 164 -3.91 13.28 0.98
N THR A 165 -4.79 12.47 1.59
CA THR A 165 -4.61 12.02 2.98
C THR A 165 -3.39 11.12 3.14
N CYS A 166 -3.22 10.11 2.28
CA CYS A 166 -2.05 9.25 2.32
C CYS A 166 -0.75 10.06 2.20
N LYS A 167 -0.70 10.99 1.25
CA LYS A 167 0.44 11.91 1.10
C LYS A 167 0.68 12.74 2.35
N THR A 168 -0.36 13.34 2.93
CA THR A 168 -0.25 14.17 4.14
C THR A 168 0.30 13.36 5.32
N LEU A 169 -0.07 12.09 5.45
CA LEU A 169 0.46 11.23 6.50
C LEU A 169 1.95 10.94 6.35
N LEU A 170 2.44 10.76 5.12
CA LEU A 170 3.86 10.60 4.85
C LEU A 170 4.65 11.89 5.16
N GLU A 171 4.08 13.05 4.84
CA GLU A 171 4.67 14.34 5.18
C GLU A 171 4.72 14.56 6.69
N MET A 172 3.61 14.31 7.39
CA MET A 172 3.55 14.35 8.85
C MET A 172 4.55 13.37 9.47
N TRP A 173 4.74 12.19 8.88
CA TRP A 173 5.74 11.24 9.32
C TRP A 173 7.18 11.78 9.18
N GLN A 174 7.51 12.48 8.08
CA GLN A 174 8.81 13.14 7.94
C GLN A 174 9.01 14.26 8.96
N LEU A 175 7.94 15.01 9.27
CA LEU A 175 8.00 16.04 10.30
C LEU A 175 8.11 15.45 11.71
N TYR A 176 7.47 14.31 11.98
CA TYR A 176 7.63 13.53 13.22
C TYR A 176 9.10 13.16 13.44
N LYS A 177 9.77 12.64 12.40
CA LYS A 177 11.22 12.34 12.44
C LYS A 177 12.06 13.57 12.80
N ARG A 178 11.65 14.74 12.32
CA ARG A 178 12.33 16.03 12.51
C ARG A 178 11.88 16.76 13.78
N LYS A 179 10.86 16.25 14.49
CA LYS A 179 10.18 16.88 15.65
C LYS A 179 9.65 18.29 15.35
N ASP A 180 9.16 18.53 14.14
CA ASP A 180 8.61 19.82 13.70
C ASP A 180 7.10 19.89 13.96
N ILE A 181 6.73 20.11 15.22
CA ILE A 181 5.33 20.09 15.70
C ILE A 181 4.48 21.15 15.01
N ASP A 182 5.00 22.37 14.84
CA ASP A 182 4.25 23.48 14.24
C ASP A 182 3.73 23.15 12.83
N LYS A 183 4.57 22.51 12.01
CA LYS A 183 4.16 22.08 10.67
C LYS A 183 3.23 20.86 10.72
N MET A 184 3.44 19.94 11.65
CA MET A 184 2.53 18.79 11.81
C MET A 184 1.12 19.23 12.18
N VAL A 185 0.97 20.20 13.10
CA VAL A 185 -0.33 20.77 13.47
C VAL A 185 -1.02 21.36 12.24
N LYS A 186 -0.31 22.17 11.44
CA LYS A 186 -0.86 22.76 10.22
C LYS A 186 -1.33 21.71 9.21
N LEU A 187 -0.54 20.66 8.99
CA LEU A 187 -0.93 19.56 8.10
C LEU A 187 -2.14 18.79 8.64
N PHE A 188 -2.17 18.50 9.94
CA PHE A 188 -3.26 17.76 10.58
C PHE A 188 -4.58 18.54 10.52
N VAL A 189 -4.54 19.84 10.85
CA VAL A 189 -5.69 20.75 10.75
C VAL A 189 -6.18 20.88 9.31
N GLY A 190 -5.26 21.07 8.35
CA GLY A 190 -5.62 21.13 6.93
C GLY A 190 -6.29 19.84 6.44
N MET A 191 -5.76 18.68 6.85
CA MET A 191 -6.31 17.36 6.54
C MET A 191 -7.71 17.14 7.13
N LEU A 192 -7.92 17.56 8.39
CA LEU A 192 -9.22 17.56 9.06
C LEU A 192 -10.24 18.39 8.25
N GLN A 193 -9.88 19.61 7.90
CA GLN A 193 -10.74 20.55 7.18
C GLN A 193 -11.06 20.10 5.75
N SER A 194 -10.14 19.40 5.08
CA SER A 194 -10.39 18.83 3.75
C SER A 194 -11.20 17.53 3.77
N GLY A 195 -11.62 17.06 4.95
CA GLY A 195 -12.58 15.97 5.11
C GLY A 195 -12.01 14.55 5.07
N TRP A 196 -10.67 14.40 4.99
CA TRP A 196 -9.81 13.21 4.84
C TRP A 196 -10.43 11.88 4.32
N THR A 197 -9.60 11.06 3.71
CA THR A 197 -10.00 9.71 3.29
C THR A 197 -9.22 8.66 4.07
N VAL A 198 -9.92 7.67 4.61
CA VAL A 198 -9.33 6.52 5.28
C VAL A 198 -9.63 5.30 4.43
N SER A 199 -8.61 4.65 3.90
CA SER A 199 -8.76 3.47 3.03
C SER A 199 -8.82 2.15 3.80
N GLY A 200 -8.35 2.14 5.06
CA GLY A 200 -8.35 0.94 5.89
C GLY A 200 -7.66 1.09 7.25
N ILE A 201 -7.33 -0.07 7.84
CA ILE A 201 -6.75 -0.16 9.19
C ILE A 201 -5.35 0.45 9.29
N VAL A 202 -4.57 0.39 8.20
CA VAL A 202 -3.21 0.94 8.13
C VAL A 202 -3.28 2.46 8.31
N ASP A 203 -4.06 3.14 7.46
CA ASP A 203 -4.26 4.59 7.53
C ASP A 203 -4.80 5.01 8.89
N THR A 204 -5.85 4.31 9.38
CA THR A 204 -6.45 4.60 10.69
C THR A 204 -5.41 4.53 11.80
N GLY A 205 -4.57 3.50 11.77
CA GLY A 205 -3.51 3.32 12.75
C GLY A 205 -2.45 4.44 12.67
N VAL A 206 -2.00 4.79 11.46
CA VAL A 206 -0.99 5.84 11.27
C VAL A 206 -1.53 7.20 11.71
N ILE A 207 -2.77 7.55 11.34
CA ILE A 207 -3.39 8.80 11.78
C ILE A 207 -3.51 8.82 13.30
N GLY A 208 -4.00 7.74 13.92
CA GLY A 208 -4.13 7.64 15.37
C GLY A 208 -2.80 7.79 16.10
N TYR A 209 -1.73 7.18 15.59
CA TYR A 209 -0.39 7.32 16.15
C TYR A 209 0.10 8.78 16.11
N LEU A 210 -0.06 9.44 14.96
CA LEU A 210 0.36 10.84 14.78
C LEU A 210 -0.51 11.80 15.58
N ALA A 211 -1.81 11.54 15.71
CA ALA A 211 -2.72 12.32 16.52
C ALA A 211 -2.35 12.24 18.01
N ASN A 212 -2.02 11.05 18.52
CA ASN A 212 -1.55 10.88 19.89
C ASN A 212 -0.23 11.61 20.14
N TYR A 213 0.71 11.55 19.18
CA TYR A 213 1.94 12.32 19.28
C TYR A 213 1.69 13.84 19.33
N LEU A 214 0.77 14.34 18.48
CA LEU A 214 0.35 15.74 18.55
C LEU A 214 -0.31 16.07 19.89
N LEU A 215 -1.18 15.20 20.40
CA LEU A 215 -1.79 15.37 21.71
C LEU A 215 -0.72 15.48 22.81
N GLU A 216 0.35 14.68 22.77
CA GLU A 216 1.43 14.73 23.77
C GLU A 216 2.28 16.00 23.65
N GLU A 217 2.70 16.37 22.44
CA GLU A 217 3.76 17.36 22.22
C GLU A 217 3.27 18.80 21.97
N THR A 218 2.00 18.99 21.59
CA THR A 218 1.47 20.34 21.34
C THR A 218 1.40 21.18 22.62
N ASN A 219 1.53 22.50 22.50
CA ASN A 219 1.15 23.40 23.59
C ASN A 219 -0.37 23.65 23.63
N VAL A 220 -0.86 24.33 24.67
CA VAL A 220 -2.30 24.61 24.86
C VAL A 220 -2.90 25.38 23.67
N SER A 221 -2.17 26.33 23.09
CA SER A 221 -2.67 27.10 21.95
C SER A 221 -2.87 26.22 20.71
N GLN A 222 -1.93 25.32 20.44
CA GLN A 222 -2.01 24.37 19.32
C GLN A 222 -3.08 23.30 19.56
N ALA A 223 -3.17 22.78 20.79
CA ALA A 223 -4.21 21.84 21.18
C ALA A 223 -5.61 22.45 20.98
N ARG A 224 -5.78 23.73 21.34
CA ARG A 224 -7.05 24.47 21.13
C ARG A 224 -7.38 24.68 19.66
N GLU A 225 -6.38 24.91 18.80
CA GLU A 225 -6.57 25.00 17.35
C GLU A 225 -7.13 23.68 16.78
N ILE A 226 -6.52 22.55 17.15
CA ILE A 226 -6.97 21.21 16.73
C ILE A 226 -8.37 20.92 17.28
N GLN A 227 -8.61 21.17 18.57
CA GLN A 227 -9.92 20.99 19.22
C GLN A 227 -11.01 21.78 18.48
N SER A 228 -10.76 23.06 18.17
CA SER A 228 -11.76 23.90 17.49
C SER A 228 -12.19 23.32 16.14
N VAL A 229 -11.24 22.73 15.39
CA VAL A 229 -11.54 22.08 14.11
C VAL A 229 -12.35 20.81 14.33
N LEU A 230 -11.98 19.99 15.31
CA LEU A 230 -12.71 18.76 15.67
C LEU A 230 -14.16 19.06 16.09
N GLU A 231 -14.38 20.07 16.94
CA GLU A 231 -15.72 20.49 17.35
C GLU A 231 -16.58 20.96 16.18
N ASN A 232 -15.98 21.66 15.22
CA ASN A 232 -16.71 22.12 14.03
C ASN A 232 -17.09 20.94 13.14
N LEU A 233 -16.20 19.97 12.95
CA LEU A 233 -16.52 18.75 12.19
C LEU A 233 -17.62 17.92 12.85
N LEU A 234 -17.61 17.81 14.18
CA LEU A 234 -18.64 17.06 14.93
C LEU A 234 -20.03 17.70 14.90
N LYS A 235 -20.13 18.97 14.50
CA LYS A 235 -21.41 19.68 14.27
C LYS A 235 -21.94 19.52 12.84
N ASP A 236 -21.15 18.94 11.93
CA ASP A 236 -21.56 18.74 10.55
C ASP A 236 -22.44 17.48 10.43
N ASP A 237 -23.73 17.68 10.15
CA ASP A 237 -24.71 16.60 9.96
C ASP A 237 -24.41 15.70 8.74
N SER A 238 -23.53 16.14 7.83
CA SER A 238 -23.07 15.35 6.67
C SER A 238 -21.89 14.43 6.99
N LEU A 239 -21.33 14.53 8.20
CA LEU A 239 -20.19 13.72 8.62
C LEU A 239 -20.54 12.22 8.60
N GLU A 240 -19.68 11.43 7.95
CA GLU A 240 -19.83 9.99 7.89
C GLU A 240 -19.84 9.37 9.30
N LYS A 241 -20.88 8.59 9.60
CA LYS A 241 -21.05 7.94 10.92
C LYS A 241 -19.84 7.10 11.36
N SER A 242 -19.12 6.51 10.42
CA SER A 242 -17.90 5.74 10.67
C SER A 242 -16.77 6.59 11.26
N LYS A 243 -16.72 7.90 10.97
CA LYS A 243 -15.67 8.82 11.44
C LYS A 243 -16.00 9.46 12.79
N VAL A 244 -17.29 9.56 13.14
CA VAL A 244 -17.77 10.27 14.35
C VAL A 244 -17.11 9.75 15.64
N GLY A 245 -17.01 8.43 15.80
CA GLY A 245 -16.43 7.84 17.02
C GLY A 245 -14.97 8.20 17.22
N LEU A 246 -14.18 8.16 16.14
CA LEU A 246 -12.76 8.52 16.15
C LEU A 246 -12.57 10.01 16.45
N LEU A 247 -13.31 10.87 15.75
CA LEU A 247 -13.28 12.32 15.92
C LEU A 247 -13.67 12.74 17.33
N LYS A 248 -14.70 12.10 17.90
CA LYS A 248 -15.13 12.35 19.27
C LYS A 248 -14.04 12.00 20.28
N GLY A 249 -13.39 10.83 20.11
CA GLY A 249 -12.27 10.43 20.97
C GLY A 249 -11.15 11.47 20.98
N TRP A 250 -10.68 11.88 19.80
CA TRP A 250 -9.66 12.93 19.72
C TRP A 250 -10.14 14.27 20.29
N ASN A 251 -11.40 14.65 20.05
CA ASN A 251 -11.94 15.88 20.60
C ASN A 251 -11.93 15.88 22.14
N ASP A 252 -12.36 14.78 22.75
CA ASP A 252 -12.36 14.61 24.20
C ASP A 252 -10.93 14.67 24.76
N ASP A 253 -9.97 14.04 24.10
CA ASP A 253 -8.55 14.05 24.49
C ASP A 253 -7.94 15.47 24.42
N PHE A 254 -8.11 16.19 23.30
CA PHE A 254 -7.59 17.54 23.14
C PHE A 254 -8.29 18.53 24.09
N THR A 255 -9.59 18.36 24.34
CA THR A 255 -10.33 19.12 25.36
C THR A 255 -9.71 18.93 26.74
N GLY A 256 -9.43 17.68 27.13
CA GLY A 256 -8.78 17.35 28.39
C GLY A 256 -7.41 18.04 28.53
N LYS A 257 -6.59 18.01 27.48
CA LYS A 257 -5.30 18.70 27.48
C LYS A 257 -5.41 20.22 27.65
N VAL A 258 -6.37 20.86 26.96
CA VAL A 258 -6.58 22.31 27.08
C VAL A 258 -6.98 22.67 28.50
N LEU A 259 -7.91 21.94 29.11
CA LEU A 259 -8.37 22.19 30.49
C LEU A 259 -7.23 22.03 31.51
N LEU A 260 -6.43 20.97 31.40
CA LEU A 260 -5.31 20.70 32.32
C LEU A 260 -4.16 21.69 32.16
N GLY A 261 -4.01 22.31 30.99
CA GLY A 261 -2.94 23.29 30.73
C GLY A 261 -3.33 24.74 31.02
N GLU A 262 -4.57 25.00 31.39
CA GLU A 262 -5.06 26.32 31.83
C GLU A 262 -4.96 26.52 33.36
N GLU A 263 -4.63 25.48 34.12
CA GLU A 263 -4.35 25.51 35.58
C GLU A 263 -2.91 25.92 35.89
#